data_AF-S6BQ21-F1
#
_entry.id   AF-S6BQ21-F1
#
_cell.length_a   1.000
_cell.length_b   1.000
_cell.length_c   1.000
_cell.angle_alpha   90.00
_cell.angle_beta   90.00
_cell.angle_gamma   90.00
#
_symmetry.space_group_name_H-M   'P 1'
#
loop_
_entity.id
_entity.type
_entity.pdbx_description
1 polymer ?
#
loop_
_entity_poly.entity_id
_entity_poly.type
_entity_poly.pdbx_seq_one_letter_code
_entity_poly.pdbx_strand_id
1 'polypeptide(L)'
;MTMPHRYMFLAVFTLLALINVASGATEACLPAGQRKSGMNINFYQYSLKDSSTYSNAAYMAYGYASKTKLGSVGGQTDISIDYNIPCVSSSGTFPCPQEDSYGNWGCKGMGACSNSQGIAYWSTDLFGFYTTPTNVTLEMTGYFLPPQTGSYTFKFATVDDSAFLSVGGATAFDCCAQQQLPITSTNFTINGIRPWG
;
A
#
# COMPACT_ATOMS: atom_id res chain seq x y z
N MET A 1 5.58 51.14 -39.97
CA MET A 1 4.94 50.61 -38.75
C MET A 1 4.93 49.09 -38.84
N THR A 2 5.86 48.42 -38.17
CA THR A 2 6.05 46.96 -38.26
C THR A 2 6.30 46.39 -36.87
N MET A 3 5.23 46.14 -36.11
CA MET A 3 5.24 45.13 -35.04
C MET A 3 3.81 44.66 -34.75
N PRO A 4 3.45 43.45 -35.21
CA PRO A 4 2.51 42.64 -34.45
C PRO A 4 2.96 41.18 -34.25
N HIS A 5 4.11 40.75 -34.79
CA HIS A 5 4.51 39.34 -34.74
C HIS A 5 5.20 38.93 -33.43
N ARG A 6 6.06 39.78 -32.85
CA ARG A 6 6.84 39.42 -31.64
C ARG A 6 5.99 39.22 -30.38
N TYR A 7 4.90 39.96 -30.21
CA TYR A 7 3.98 39.81 -29.06
C TYR A 7 3.10 38.57 -29.17
N MET A 8 2.74 38.16 -30.40
CA MET A 8 1.92 36.98 -30.64
C MET A 8 2.69 35.69 -30.36
N PHE A 9 3.99 35.63 -30.74
CA PHE A 9 4.84 34.48 -30.42
C PHE A 9 5.09 34.30 -28.91
N LEU A 10 5.31 35.39 -28.15
CA LEU A 10 5.50 35.30 -26.69
C LEU A 10 4.23 34.83 -25.96
N ALA A 11 3.05 35.28 -26.40
CA ALA A 11 1.78 34.84 -25.83
C ALA A 11 1.51 33.35 -26.11
N VAL A 12 1.88 32.85 -27.30
CA VAL A 12 1.74 31.44 -27.66
C VAL A 12 2.70 30.56 -26.83
N PHE A 13 3.96 30.96 -26.66
CA PHE A 13 4.93 30.18 -25.85
C PHE A 13 4.58 30.13 -24.36
N THR A 14 4.06 31.22 -23.79
CA THR A 14 3.61 31.24 -22.38
C THR A 14 2.36 30.37 -22.17
N LEU A 15 1.43 30.36 -23.12
CA LEU A 15 0.24 29.49 -23.08
C LEU A 15 0.63 28.00 -23.21
N LEU A 16 1.55 27.65 -24.12
CA LEU A 16 2.07 26.29 -24.28
C LEU A 16 2.83 25.78 -23.06
N ALA A 17 3.62 26.64 -22.40
CA ALA A 17 4.30 26.29 -21.16
C ALA A 17 3.30 26.02 -20.01
N LEU A 18 2.23 26.82 -19.88
CA LEU A 18 1.18 26.60 -18.89
C LEU A 18 0.38 25.31 -19.12
N ILE A 19 0.09 24.97 -20.39
CA ILE A 19 -0.63 23.74 -20.74
C ILE A 19 0.21 22.50 -20.41
N ASN A 20 1.52 22.52 -20.67
CA ASN A 20 2.42 21.40 -20.34
C ASN A 20 2.62 21.21 -18.83
N VAL A 21 2.62 22.30 -18.04
CA VAL A 21 2.68 22.21 -16.58
C VAL A 21 1.38 21.63 -16.00
N ALA A 22 0.23 21.91 -16.62
CA ALA A 22 -1.06 21.40 -16.18
C ALA A 22 -1.24 19.89 -16.39
N SER A 23 -0.64 19.28 -17.42
CA SER A 23 -0.80 17.83 -17.68
C SER A 23 0.19 16.92 -16.93
N GLY A 24 1.23 17.48 -16.32
CA GLY A 24 2.21 16.75 -15.50
C GLY A 24 1.95 16.82 -13.99
N ALA A 25 0.98 17.63 -13.55
CA ALA A 25 0.61 17.72 -12.15
C ALA A 25 -0.20 16.48 -11.72
N THR A 26 0.10 15.93 -10.55
CA THR A 26 -0.67 14.83 -9.97
C THR A 26 -2.11 15.30 -9.70
N GLU A 27 -3.09 14.56 -10.20
CA GLU A 27 -4.50 14.84 -9.95
C GLU A 27 -4.80 14.76 -8.44
N ALA A 28 -5.53 15.74 -7.91
CA ALA A 28 -5.85 15.87 -6.49
C ALA A 28 -7.35 16.14 -6.30
N CYS A 29 -7.82 16.03 -5.06
CA CYS A 29 -9.25 16.08 -4.74
C CYS A 29 -9.56 17.10 -3.64
N LEU A 30 -10.75 17.69 -3.70
CA LEU A 30 -11.34 18.52 -2.63
C LEU A 30 -12.70 17.96 -2.19
N PRO A 31 -12.75 16.83 -1.46
CA PRO A 31 -14.02 16.28 -0.99
C PRO A 31 -14.74 17.26 -0.05
N ALA A 32 -16.01 17.54 -0.32
CA ALA A 32 -16.83 18.46 0.49
C ALA A 32 -17.51 17.77 1.70
N GLY A 33 -17.42 16.45 1.80
CA GLY A 33 -18.03 15.67 2.89
C GLY A 33 -17.29 15.79 4.22
N GLN A 34 -17.87 15.20 5.27
CA GLN A 34 -17.24 15.14 6.59
C GLN A 34 -15.90 14.39 6.53
N ARG A 35 -14.81 15.08 6.87
CA ARG A 35 -13.47 14.47 6.97
C ARG A 35 -13.41 13.50 8.15
N LYS A 36 -12.83 12.32 7.92
CA LYS A 36 -12.48 11.33 8.94
C LYS A 36 -10.97 11.23 9.05
N SER A 37 -10.44 11.05 10.26
CA SER A 37 -9.01 10.80 10.47
C SER A 37 -8.66 9.38 10.04
N GLY A 38 -7.44 9.18 9.53
CA GLY A 38 -6.91 7.86 9.18
C GLY A 38 -7.43 7.27 7.87
N MET A 39 -6.88 6.11 7.51
CA MET A 39 -7.20 5.34 6.32
C MET A 39 -8.24 4.25 6.61
N ASN A 40 -8.94 3.80 5.57
CA ASN A 40 -9.70 2.56 5.60
C ASN A 40 -8.79 1.41 5.15
N ILE A 41 -8.91 0.25 5.80
CA ILE A 41 -8.16 -0.96 5.45
C ILE A 41 -9.16 -2.08 5.18
N ASN A 42 -9.19 -2.56 3.94
CA ASN A 42 -9.96 -3.74 3.55
C ASN A 42 -9.03 -4.97 3.53
N PHE A 43 -9.55 -6.12 3.95
CA PHE A 43 -8.81 -7.39 3.96
C PHE A 43 -9.43 -8.36 2.97
N TYR A 44 -8.60 -9.05 2.21
CA TYR A 44 -8.98 -9.99 1.17
C TYR A 44 -8.24 -11.32 1.33
N GLN A 45 -8.91 -12.41 0.95
CA GLN A 45 -8.34 -13.74 1.00
C GLN A 45 -7.07 -13.83 0.13
N TYR A 46 -6.00 -14.37 0.72
CA TYR A 46 -4.79 -14.77 0.01
C TYR A 46 -4.43 -16.20 0.40
N SER A 47 -3.98 -16.99 -0.56
CA SER A 47 -3.66 -18.40 -0.34
C SER A 47 -2.28 -18.52 0.30
N LEU A 48 -2.20 -19.26 1.42
CA LEU A 48 -0.94 -19.55 2.09
C LEU A 48 0.05 -20.22 1.13
N LYS A 49 1.30 -19.74 1.10
CA LYS A 49 2.39 -20.19 0.21
C LYS A 49 2.17 -19.96 -1.29
N ASP A 50 1.15 -19.21 -1.70
CA ASP A 50 1.09 -18.73 -3.08
C ASP A 50 2.19 -17.68 -3.28
N SER A 51 3.25 -18.07 -3.97
CA SER A 51 4.42 -17.22 -4.23
C SER A 51 4.41 -16.56 -5.61
N SER A 52 3.25 -16.56 -6.29
CA SER A 52 3.14 -16.17 -7.71
C SER A 52 2.10 -15.08 -7.95
N THR A 53 0.95 -15.15 -7.26
CA THR A 53 -0.14 -14.21 -7.49
C THR A 53 0.25 -12.76 -7.13
N TYR A 54 0.92 -12.55 -5.99
CA TYR A 54 1.36 -11.21 -5.57
C TYR A 54 2.45 -10.58 -6.46
N SER A 55 3.07 -11.34 -7.40
CA SER A 55 4.08 -10.85 -8.33
C SER A 55 3.47 -10.22 -9.58
N ASN A 56 2.15 -10.35 -9.75
CA ASN A 56 1.44 -9.81 -10.89
C ASN A 56 0.93 -8.38 -10.61
N ALA A 57 1.33 -7.41 -11.45
CA ALA A 57 0.93 -6.01 -11.30
C ALA A 57 -0.59 -5.79 -11.35
N ALA A 58 -1.32 -6.55 -12.19
CA ALA A 58 -2.77 -6.46 -12.23
C ALA A 58 -3.43 -7.02 -10.96
N TYR A 59 -2.88 -8.10 -10.39
CA TYR A 59 -3.33 -8.60 -9.09
C TYR A 59 -3.15 -7.53 -8.00
N MET A 60 -1.94 -6.96 -7.91
CA MET A 60 -1.62 -5.95 -6.90
C MET A 60 -2.44 -4.68 -7.07
N ALA A 61 -2.67 -4.21 -8.30
CA ALA A 61 -3.43 -2.99 -8.54
C ALA A 61 -4.94 -3.14 -8.24
N TYR A 62 -5.56 -4.25 -8.68
CA TYR A 62 -7.02 -4.39 -8.61
C TYR A 62 -7.52 -5.82 -8.45
N GLY A 63 -6.77 -6.83 -8.91
CA GLY A 63 -7.21 -8.22 -8.91
C GLY A 63 -7.42 -8.83 -7.53
N TYR A 64 -6.83 -8.25 -6.47
CA TYR A 64 -7.09 -8.64 -5.08
C TYR A 64 -8.57 -8.51 -4.70
N ALA A 65 -9.30 -7.52 -5.23
CA ALA A 65 -10.71 -7.27 -4.89
C ALA A 65 -11.66 -8.30 -5.52
N SER A 66 -11.18 -9.09 -6.49
CA SER A 66 -11.89 -10.25 -7.03
C SER A 66 -11.83 -11.47 -6.10
N LYS A 67 -11.03 -11.42 -5.02
CA LYS A 67 -11.00 -12.44 -3.97
C LYS A 67 -12.04 -12.13 -2.89
N THR A 68 -12.33 -13.10 -2.05
CA THR A 68 -13.26 -12.92 -0.93
C THR A 68 -12.78 -11.82 0.01
N LYS A 69 -13.57 -10.76 0.16
CA LYS A 69 -13.36 -9.74 1.20
C LYS A 69 -13.65 -10.35 2.58
N LEU A 70 -12.65 -10.35 3.44
CA LEU A 70 -12.72 -10.89 4.80
C LEU A 70 -13.36 -9.91 5.78
N GLY A 71 -13.13 -8.61 5.57
CA GLY A 71 -13.64 -7.54 6.42
C GLY A 71 -12.92 -6.22 6.19
N SER A 72 -13.12 -5.26 7.11
CA SER A 72 -12.47 -3.96 7.04
C SER A 72 -12.43 -3.26 8.39
N VAL A 73 -11.42 -2.41 8.59
CA VAL A 73 -11.33 -1.46 9.71
C VAL A 73 -11.11 -0.05 9.17
N GLY A 74 -11.63 0.95 9.88
CA GLY A 74 -11.50 2.36 9.51
C GLY A 74 -10.62 3.13 10.50
N GLY A 75 -10.19 4.32 10.10
CA GLY A 75 -9.57 5.30 11.00
C GLY A 75 -8.12 5.01 11.39
N GLN A 76 -7.41 4.20 10.60
CA GLN A 76 -6.04 3.78 10.92
C GLN A 76 -5.03 4.89 10.57
N THR A 77 -4.25 5.34 11.55
CA THR A 77 -3.22 6.38 11.37
C THR A 77 -1.81 5.81 11.40
N ASP A 78 -1.60 4.73 12.14
CA ASP A 78 -0.37 3.95 12.13
C ASP A 78 -0.52 2.86 11.08
N ILE A 79 0.19 3.01 9.95
CA ILE A 79 -0.02 2.21 8.73
C ILE A 79 1.13 1.23 8.42
N SER A 80 2.19 1.23 9.22
CA SER A 80 3.29 0.27 9.08
C SER A 80 2.84 -1.13 9.47
N ILE A 81 3.38 -2.14 8.80
CA ILE A 81 3.13 -3.55 9.09
C ILE A 81 4.43 -4.16 9.61
N ASP A 82 4.36 -4.76 10.79
CA ASP A 82 5.42 -5.54 11.43
C ASP A 82 4.78 -6.72 12.14
N TYR A 83 4.61 -7.82 11.42
CA TYR A 83 4.01 -9.05 11.94
C TYR A 83 5.08 -10.13 12.09
N ASN A 84 5.14 -10.69 13.30
CA ASN A 84 6.09 -11.73 13.67
C ASN A 84 5.37 -13.02 14.01
N ILE A 85 5.75 -14.13 13.37
CA ILE A 85 5.13 -15.43 13.65
C ILE A 85 5.42 -15.87 15.10
N PRO A 86 4.50 -16.60 15.75
CA PRO A 86 4.72 -17.06 17.11
C PRO A 86 5.81 -18.13 17.16
N CYS A 87 6.64 -18.10 18.20
CA CYS A 87 7.47 -19.22 18.66
C CYS A 87 6.76 -19.89 19.85
N VAL A 88 6.40 -21.17 19.69
CA VAL A 88 5.93 -22.01 20.79
C VAL A 88 7.18 -22.57 21.47
N SER A 89 7.58 -21.91 22.56
CA SER A 89 8.78 -22.22 23.34
C SER A 89 8.44 -23.00 24.63
N SER A 90 9.46 -23.34 25.42
CA SER A 90 9.26 -23.95 26.74
C SER A 90 8.62 -23.01 27.77
N SER A 91 8.65 -21.69 27.54
CA SER A 91 8.12 -20.68 28.46
C SER A 91 6.76 -20.10 28.05
N GLY A 92 6.22 -20.50 26.89
CA GLY A 92 4.95 -20.01 26.38
C GLY A 92 4.96 -19.81 24.86
N THR A 93 4.01 -19.03 24.36
CA THR A 93 3.93 -18.67 22.94
C THR A 93 4.09 -17.17 22.80
N PHE A 94 5.13 -16.74 22.09
CA PHE A 94 5.49 -15.33 21.95
C PHE A 94 5.87 -15.01 20.49
N PRO A 95 5.60 -13.81 19.97
CA PRO A 95 6.05 -13.41 18.64
C PRO A 95 7.58 -13.41 18.56
N CYS A 96 8.14 -13.93 17.46
CA CYS A 96 9.58 -13.97 17.24
C CYS A 96 10.00 -13.01 16.11
N PRO A 97 10.78 -11.96 16.40
CA PRO A 97 11.39 -11.12 15.37
C PRO A 97 12.18 -11.96 14.36
N GLN A 98 12.04 -11.66 13.07
CA GLN A 98 12.65 -12.45 12.00
C GLN A 98 14.18 -12.54 12.14
N GLU A 99 14.83 -11.45 12.56
CA GLU A 99 16.28 -11.34 12.81
C GLU A 99 16.77 -12.15 14.02
N ASP A 100 15.84 -12.54 14.90
CA ASP A 100 16.09 -13.38 16.06
C ASP A 100 15.78 -14.85 15.79
N SER A 101 15.19 -15.17 14.64
CA SER A 101 15.00 -16.56 14.20
C SER A 101 16.34 -17.22 13.83
N TYR A 102 16.53 -18.50 14.18
CA TYR A 102 17.76 -19.22 13.87
C TYR A 102 17.55 -20.74 13.71
N GLY A 103 18.45 -21.43 13.00
CA GLY A 103 18.46 -22.89 12.90
C GLY A 103 17.24 -23.48 12.18
N ASN A 104 16.77 -24.66 12.65
CA ASN A 104 15.60 -25.36 12.11
C ASN A 104 14.51 -25.63 13.19
N TRP A 105 13.98 -24.68 13.94
CA TRP A 105 14.10 -23.24 13.99
C TRP A 105 13.90 -22.85 15.47
N GLY A 106 14.35 -21.68 15.88
CA GLY A 106 14.28 -21.17 17.25
C GLY A 106 14.24 -19.65 17.26
N CYS A 107 13.99 -19.05 18.42
CA CYS A 107 14.03 -17.60 18.61
C CYS A 107 15.06 -17.23 19.69
N LYS A 108 15.96 -16.28 19.42
CA LYS A 108 16.94 -15.82 20.41
C LYS A 108 16.21 -15.37 21.67
N GLY A 109 16.70 -15.80 22.83
CA GLY A 109 16.04 -15.54 24.12
C GLY A 109 14.84 -16.44 24.45
N MET A 110 14.29 -17.20 23.49
CA MET A 110 13.18 -18.14 23.72
C MET A 110 13.56 -19.61 23.54
N GLY A 111 14.68 -19.89 22.85
CA GLY A 111 15.15 -21.24 22.57
C GLY A 111 14.49 -21.84 21.32
N ALA A 112 14.42 -23.17 21.26
CA ALA A 112 13.83 -23.88 20.12
C ALA A 112 12.30 -23.71 20.09
N CYS A 113 11.74 -23.55 18.90
CA CYS A 113 10.30 -23.41 18.70
C CYS A 113 9.73 -24.74 18.16
N SER A 114 8.62 -25.22 18.72
CA SER A 114 8.06 -26.53 18.37
C SER A 114 7.05 -26.50 17.21
N ASN A 115 6.56 -25.32 16.84
CA ASN A 115 5.55 -25.14 15.79
C ASN A 115 6.19 -25.11 14.37
N SER A 116 5.42 -24.80 13.33
CA SER A 116 5.95 -24.68 11.95
C SER A 116 5.97 -23.22 11.50
N GLN A 117 7.00 -22.80 10.78
CA GLN A 117 7.01 -21.48 10.12
C GLN A 117 6.09 -21.43 8.89
N GLY A 118 5.64 -22.59 8.38
CA GLY A 118 4.93 -22.73 7.11
C GLY A 118 3.44 -23.04 7.24
N ILE A 119 2.77 -22.61 8.31
CA ILE A 119 1.32 -22.73 8.50
C ILE A 119 0.68 -21.36 8.69
N ALA A 120 -0.64 -21.28 8.52
CA ALA A 120 -1.38 -20.05 8.78
C ALA A 120 -1.50 -19.81 10.29
N TYR A 121 -1.28 -18.57 10.73
CA TYR A 121 -1.47 -18.14 12.12
C TYR A 121 -2.51 -17.04 12.18
N TRP A 122 -3.45 -17.16 13.12
CA TRP A 122 -4.45 -16.13 13.37
C TRP A 122 -3.93 -15.12 14.38
N SER A 123 -4.13 -13.83 14.11
CA SER A 123 -3.77 -12.74 15.01
C SER A 123 -4.60 -11.49 14.72
N THR A 124 -4.57 -10.53 15.64
CA THR A 124 -5.13 -9.18 15.49
C THR A 124 -4.07 -8.11 15.20
N ASP A 125 -2.80 -8.50 15.03
CA ASP A 125 -1.68 -7.54 14.89
C ASP A 125 -1.84 -6.60 13.69
N LEU A 126 -2.53 -7.05 12.64
CA LEU A 126 -2.88 -6.19 11.51
C LEU A 126 -4.11 -5.34 11.86
N PHE A 127 -3.84 -4.16 12.43
CA PHE A 127 -4.83 -3.09 12.65
C PHE A 127 -6.01 -3.49 13.55
N GLY A 128 -5.81 -4.46 14.45
CA GLY A 128 -6.84 -4.98 15.35
C GLY A 128 -7.84 -5.93 14.68
N PHE A 129 -7.68 -6.24 13.38
CA PHE A 129 -8.58 -7.12 12.65
C PHE A 129 -8.14 -8.58 12.81
N TYR A 130 -9.02 -9.44 13.34
CA TYR A 130 -8.73 -10.87 13.51
C TYR A 130 -8.72 -11.58 12.16
N THR A 131 -7.53 -11.92 11.67
CA THR A 131 -7.30 -12.54 10.36
C THR A 131 -6.08 -13.46 10.42
N THR A 132 -5.61 -13.95 9.27
CA THR A 132 -4.34 -14.67 9.12
C THR A 132 -3.26 -13.78 8.50
N PRO A 133 -2.45 -13.03 9.28
CA PRO A 133 -1.41 -12.15 8.74
C PRO A 133 -0.37 -12.87 7.88
N THR A 134 -0.18 -14.17 8.11
CA THR A 134 0.68 -15.05 7.30
C THR A 134 0.28 -15.16 5.83
N ASN A 135 -0.98 -14.86 5.48
CA ASN A 135 -1.51 -15.04 4.14
C ASN A 135 -2.79 -14.20 3.95
N VAL A 136 -2.59 -12.90 3.80
CA VAL A 136 -3.69 -11.95 3.55
C VAL A 136 -3.24 -10.90 2.55
N THR A 137 -4.16 -10.38 1.75
CA THR A 137 -3.95 -9.14 1.00
C THR A 137 -4.78 -8.05 1.64
N LEU A 138 -4.20 -6.86 1.79
CA LEU A 138 -4.90 -5.71 2.34
C LEU A 138 -4.77 -4.50 1.42
N GLU A 139 -5.80 -3.67 1.44
CA GLU A 139 -5.91 -2.44 0.66
C GLU A 139 -6.09 -1.29 1.65
N MET A 140 -5.16 -0.35 1.66
CA MET A 140 -5.27 0.88 2.45
C MET A 140 -5.66 2.04 1.53
N THR A 141 -6.80 2.69 1.80
CA THR A 141 -7.24 3.87 1.04
C THR A 141 -7.50 5.06 1.95
N GLY A 142 -7.14 6.25 1.46
CA GLY A 142 -7.29 7.52 2.16
C GLY A 142 -6.73 8.67 1.34
N TYR A 143 -6.92 9.89 1.82
CA TYR A 143 -6.39 11.11 1.19
C TYR A 143 -5.22 11.62 2.02
N PHE A 144 -4.03 11.71 1.41
CA PHE A 144 -2.90 12.42 2.00
C PHE A 144 -3.13 13.92 1.87
N LEU A 145 -3.02 14.65 3.00
CA LEU A 145 -3.15 16.11 3.02
C LEU A 145 -1.75 16.73 3.19
N PRO A 146 -1.10 17.22 2.12
CA PRO A 146 0.20 17.85 2.24
C PRO A 146 0.07 19.16 3.03
N PRO A 147 0.77 19.33 4.17
CA PRO A 147 0.74 20.58 4.92
C PRO A 147 1.50 21.72 4.22
N GLN A 148 2.34 21.40 3.23
CA GLN A 148 3.18 22.34 2.50
C GLN A 148 3.21 21.96 1.02
N THR A 149 3.34 22.96 0.16
CA THR A 149 3.63 22.72 -1.26
C THR A 149 5.09 22.30 -1.41
N GLY A 150 5.37 21.21 -2.13
CA GLY A 150 6.73 20.74 -2.35
C GLY A 150 6.77 19.29 -2.84
N SER A 151 7.99 18.77 -2.95
CA SER A 151 8.22 17.36 -3.26
C SER A 151 8.10 16.50 -2.00
N TYR A 152 7.36 15.39 -2.10
CA TYR A 152 7.21 14.39 -1.05
C TYR A 152 7.80 13.07 -1.52
N THR A 153 8.75 12.51 -0.77
CA THR A 153 9.34 11.21 -1.05
C THR A 153 8.77 10.17 -0.10
N PHE A 154 7.87 9.33 -0.60
CA PHE A 154 7.39 8.16 0.12
C PHE A 154 8.43 7.03 0.05
N LYS A 155 8.47 6.16 1.06
CA LYS A 155 9.43 5.04 1.11
C LYS A 155 8.84 3.84 1.85
N PHE A 156 9.13 2.65 1.32
CA PHE A 156 9.13 1.41 2.10
C PHE A 156 10.56 1.14 2.58
N ALA A 157 10.73 0.89 3.89
CA ALA A 157 12.05 0.53 4.43
C ALA A 157 12.48 -0.86 3.94
N THR A 158 11.54 -1.79 3.93
CA THR A 158 11.61 -3.13 3.36
C THR A 158 10.20 -3.53 2.89
N VAL A 159 10.10 -4.58 2.08
CA VAL A 159 8.83 -5.19 1.67
C VAL A 159 8.97 -6.70 1.79
N ASP A 160 8.08 -7.31 2.58
CA ASP A 160 7.94 -8.76 2.71
C ASP A 160 6.43 -9.06 2.84
N ASP A 161 5.75 -9.70 1.89
CA ASP A 161 6.27 -10.27 0.63
C ASP A 161 6.26 -9.28 -0.56
N SER A 162 5.18 -8.51 -0.75
CA SER A 162 4.93 -7.68 -1.94
C SER A 162 4.04 -6.48 -1.60
N ALA A 163 4.34 -5.31 -2.15
CA ALA A 163 3.58 -4.08 -1.89
C ALA A 163 3.64 -3.10 -3.06
N PHE A 164 2.69 -2.17 -3.11
CA PHE A 164 2.79 -0.99 -3.96
C PHE A 164 2.20 0.22 -3.23
N LEU A 165 2.54 1.41 -3.71
CA LEU A 165 1.92 2.66 -3.28
C LEU A 165 1.57 3.48 -4.52
N SER A 166 0.34 3.98 -4.58
CA SER A 166 -0.14 4.89 -5.62
C SER A 166 -0.63 6.19 -4.98
N VAL A 167 -0.26 7.32 -5.56
CA VAL A 167 -0.71 8.66 -5.16
C VAL A 167 -1.34 9.37 -6.35
N GLY A 168 -2.51 9.97 -6.12
CA GLY A 168 -3.20 10.81 -7.09
C GLY A 168 -4.57 10.28 -7.52
N GLY A 169 -5.44 11.19 -7.93
CA GLY A 169 -6.71 10.88 -8.60
C GLY A 169 -6.46 10.09 -9.88
N ALA A 170 -7.41 9.19 -10.22
CA ALA A 170 -7.33 8.27 -11.37
C ALA A 170 -6.06 7.37 -11.40
N THR A 171 -5.24 7.38 -10.34
CA THR A 171 -4.02 6.57 -10.19
C THR A 171 -4.11 5.67 -8.96
N ALA A 172 -4.45 6.23 -7.80
CA ALA A 172 -4.77 5.44 -6.61
C ALA A 172 -6.23 4.97 -6.66
N PHE A 173 -7.15 5.92 -6.79
CA PHE A 173 -8.60 5.75 -6.95
C PHE A 173 -9.20 7.08 -7.39
N ASP A 174 -10.46 7.09 -7.86
CA ASP A 174 -11.11 8.31 -8.34
C ASP A 174 -11.45 9.28 -7.18
N CYS A 175 -11.40 10.58 -7.47
CA CYS A 175 -11.77 11.60 -6.48
C CYS A 175 -13.20 11.42 -5.97
N CYS A 176 -13.38 11.60 -4.66
CA CYS A 176 -14.64 11.36 -3.93
C CYS A 176 -15.19 9.92 -4.02
N ALA A 177 -14.39 8.95 -4.49
CA ALA A 177 -14.81 7.56 -4.72
C ALA A 177 -14.00 6.54 -3.90
N GLN A 178 -13.45 6.93 -2.74
CA GLN A 178 -12.55 6.10 -1.90
C GLN A 178 -13.07 4.68 -1.57
N GLN A 179 -14.39 4.48 -1.53
CA GLN A 179 -15.02 3.21 -1.17
C GLN A 179 -15.45 2.36 -2.39
N GLN A 180 -15.21 2.84 -3.61
CA GLN A 180 -15.50 2.07 -4.83
C GLN A 180 -14.50 0.93 -5.02
N LEU A 181 -14.79 0.05 -5.97
CA LEU A 181 -13.85 -0.98 -6.40
C LEU A 181 -12.54 -0.34 -6.90
N PRO A 182 -11.40 -1.03 -6.78
CA PRO A 182 -10.14 -0.52 -7.25
C PRO A 182 -10.17 -0.26 -8.76
N ILE A 183 -9.57 0.85 -9.16
CA ILE A 183 -9.34 1.17 -10.57
C ILE A 183 -8.19 0.31 -11.12
N THR A 184 -8.07 0.23 -12.44
CA THR A 184 -7.11 -0.67 -13.09
C THR A 184 -5.72 -0.07 -13.35
N SER A 185 -5.41 1.09 -12.75
CA SER A 185 -4.12 1.75 -12.97
C SER A 185 -2.98 0.95 -12.36
N THR A 186 -1.91 0.74 -13.13
CA THR A 186 -0.65 0.13 -12.67
C THR A 186 0.49 1.15 -12.65
N ASN A 187 0.16 2.45 -12.68
CA ASN A 187 1.14 3.53 -12.61
C ASN A 187 1.53 3.81 -11.15
N PHE A 188 2.26 2.87 -10.56
CA PHE A 188 2.62 2.92 -9.14
C PHE A 188 3.62 4.05 -8.86
N THR A 189 3.40 4.77 -7.76
CA THR A 189 4.38 5.72 -7.21
C THR A 189 5.58 4.99 -6.62
N ILE A 190 5.34 3.87 -5.92
CA ILE A 190 6.37 2.92 -5.49
C ILE A 190 5.94 1.54 -5.94
N ASN A 191 6.79 0.87 -6.72
CA ASN A 191 6.63 -0.52 -7.10
C ASN A 191 7.53 -1.39 -6.22
N GLY A 192 6.97 -1.95 -5.16
CA GLY A 192 7.61 -2.95 -4.30
C GLY A 192 7.08 -4.36 -4.59
N ILE A 193 6.59 -4.60 -5.80
CA ILE A 193 6.04 -5.90 -6.18
C ILE A 193 7.16 -6.92 -6.23
N ARG A 194 6.98 -8.05 -5.55
CA ARG A 194 7.97 -9.13 -5.54
C ARG A 194 8.26 -9.59 -6.97
N PRO A 195 9.52 -9.54 -7.43
CA PRO A 195 9.88 -10.02 -8.76
C PRO A 195 9.52 -11.50 -8.95
N TRP A 196 9.30 -11.91 -10.20
CA TRP A 196 9.22 -13.33 -10.54
C TRP A 196 10.55 -14.00 -10.18
N GLY A 197 10.47 -15.06 -9.36
CA GLY A 197 11.60 -15.94 -9.05
C GLY A 197 11.72 -17.10 -10.01
#